data_AF-A0A7C3GQH0-F1
#
_entry.id   AF-A0A7C3GQH0-F1
#
_cell.length_a   1.000
_cell.length_b   1.000
_cell.length_c   1.000
_cell.angle_alpha   90.00
_cell.angle_beta   90.00
_cell.angle_gamma   90.00
#
_symmetry.space_group_name_H-M   'P 1'
#
loop_
_entity.id
_entity.type
_entity.pdbx_description
1 polymer ?
#
loop_
_entity_poly.entity_id
_entity_poly.type
_entity_poly.pdbx_seq_one_letter_code
_entity_poly.pdbx_strand_id
1 'polypeptide(L)'
;VLLTGATPPRRRQRLVDRFQQEEGVRVFVGNIVAGGVGINLTAARQVVFNDLDWVPANHWQAEDRAYRIGQTATVNVTYMTAPGTLDDFVVQVLRTKMKLIESVVDGRAMEAATRDVLAELELALSRISPKFADLTAGDLSPEEAARLLREAAATYAVDTAHSDRPSSAPQAEGIEEAIRLLAEVLAGSRVRRWRVPSSSKPGVSYLLECDSAGDVTCTCPGFQYRGQCSHARNLKARLVKGEPLPEEYRPD
;
A
#
# COMPACT_ATOMS: atom_id res chain seq x y z
N VAL A 1 18.36 -4.38 -2.48
CA VAL A 1 18.40 -5.86 -2.52
C VAL A 1 17.31 -6.36 -3.46
N LEU A 2 17.57 -7.39 -4.26
CA LEU A 2 16.60 -8.00 -5.18
C LEU A 2 16.37 -9.47 -4.77
N LEU A 3 15.12 -9.86 -4.54
CA LEU A 3 14.71 -11.24 -4.24
C LEU A 3 13.63 -11.68 -5.21
N THR A 4 13.91 -12.73 -5.99
CA THR A 4 12.97 -13.28 -6.99
C THR A 4 12.77 -14.78 -6.78
N GLY A 5 11.80 -15.37 -7.48
CA GLY A 5 11.59 -16.82 -7.49
C GLY A 5 12.85 -17.62 -7.88
N ALA A 6 13.69 -17.08 -8.76
CA ALA A 6 14.95 -17.67 -9.18
C ALA A 6 16.06 -17.61 -8.11
N THR A 7 15.87 -16.85 -7.03
CA THR A 7 16.86 -16.74 -5.95
C THR A 7 16.92 -18.05 -5.16
N PRO A 8 18.09 -18.70 -5.04
CA PRO A 8 18.23 -19.96 -4.30
C PRO A 8 17.85 -19.80 -2.83
N PRO A 9 17.18 -20.79 -2.20
CA PRO A 9 16.72 -20.70 -0.81
C PRO A 9 17.80 -20.28 0.19
N ARG A 10 19.01 -20.82 0.05
CA ARG A 10 20.17 -20.51 0.90
C ARG A 10 20.63 -19.06 0.83
N ARG A 11 20.33 -18.34 -0.26
CA ARG A 11 20.68 -16.92 -0.44
C ARG A 11 19.56 -15.98 0.01
N ARG A 12 18.32 -16.45 0.10
CA ARG A 12 17.16 -15.61 0.46
C ARG A 12 17.33 -14.97 1.82
N GLN A 13 17.69 -15.77 2.84
CA GLN A 13 17.88 -15.26 4.20
C GLN A 13 18.98 -14.20 4.25
N ARG A 14 20.13 -14.45 3.61
CA ARG A 14 21.22 -13.46 3.54
C ARG A 14 20.76 -12.14 2.94
N LEU A 15 19.97 -12.15 1.87
CA LEU A 15 19.45 -10.92 1.25
C LEU A 15 18.50 -10.16 2.18
N VAL A 16 17.66 -10.88 2.92
CA VAL A 16 16.78 -10.30 3.94
C VAL A 16 17.60 -9.69 5.08
N ASP A 17 18.58 -10.40 5.60
CA ASP A 17 19.46 -9.91 6.68
C ASP A 17 20.20 -8.65 6.26
N ARG A 18 20.71 -8.61 5.02
CA ARG A 18 21.36 -7.42 4.46
C ARG A 18 20.42 -6.21 4.41
N PHE A 19 19.17 -6.39 3.98
CA PHE A 19 18.20 -5.30 4.00
C PHE A 19 17.84 -4.84 5.42
N GLN A 20 17.84 -5.75 6.39
CA GLN A 20 17.47 -5.48 7.77
C GLN A 20 18.60 -4.80 8.57
N GLN A 21 19.86 -5.08 8.24
CA GLN A 21 21.03 -4.71 9.08
C GLN A 21 22.00 -3.72 8.41
N GLU A 22 22.12 -3.71 7.08
CA GLU A 22 23.06 -2.82 6.39
C GLU A 22 22.44 -1.44 6.16
N GLU A 23 22.93 -0.40 6.84
CA GLU A 23 22.42 0.98 6.70
C GLU A 23 22.50 1.53 5.26
N GLY A 24 23.45 1.04 4.45
CA GLY A 24 23.59 1.40 3.05
C GLY A 24 22.50 0.82 2.13
N VAL A 25 21.70 -0.14 2.60
CA VAL A 25 20.67 -0.79 1.80
C VAL A 25 19.31 -0.17 2.11
N ARG A 26 18.87 0.73 1.21
CA ARG A 26 17.62 1.49 1.41
C ARG A 26 16.39 0.88 0.74
N VAL A 27 16.59 0.02 -0.27
CA VAL A 27 15.49 -0.52 -1.10
C VAL A 27 15.57 -2.04 -1.13
N PHE A 28 14.42 -2.68 -0.93
CA PHE A 28 14.19 -4.10 -1.17
C PHE A 28 13.19 -4.25 -2.30
N VAL A 29 13.55 -5.02 -3.33
CA VAL A 29 12.70 -5.34 -4.47
C VAL A 29 12.40 -6.82 -4.42
N GLY A 30 11.11 -7.16 -4.45
CA GLY A 30 10.64 -8.53 -4.50
C GLY A 30 9.36 -8.64 -5.30
N ASN A 31 8.99 -9.85 -5.68
CA ASN A 31 7.66 -10.13 -6.23
C ASN A 31 6.68 -10.41 -5.07
N ILE A 32 5.41 -10.13 -5.31
CA ILE A 32 4.33 -10.33 -4.33
C ILE A 32 4.29 -11.80 -3.88
N VAL A 33 4.46 -12.75 -4.81
CA VAL A 33 4.32 -14.20 -4.56
C VAL A 33 5.57 -14.87 -3.96
N ALA A 34 6.81 -14.50 -4.32
CA ALA A 34 7.98 -15.10 -3.63
C ALA A 34 8.22 -14.51 -2.23
N GLY A 35 7.42 -13.51 -1.83
CA GLY A 35 7.17 -13.15 -0.43
C GLY A 35 6.35 -14.19 0.36
N GLY A 36 5.84 -15.25 -0.28
CA GLY A 36 5.20 -16.40 0.39
C GLY A 36 6.18 -17.25 1.21
N VAL A 37 7.49 -17.05 1.04
CA VAL A 37 8.51 -17.49 1.99
C VAL A 37 8.36 -16.61 3.23
N GLY A 38 8.24 -17.18 4.43
CA GLY A 38 8.03 -16.44 5.69
C GLY A 38 9.18 -15.49 6.09
N ILE A 39 9.45 -14.48 5.27
CA ILE A 39 10.49 -13.46 5.48
C ILE A 39 9.94 -12.33 6.34
N ASN A 40 10.84 -11.65 7.04
CA ASN A 40 10.52 -10.50 7.87
C ASN A 40 11.23 -9.28 7.27
N LEU A 41 10.48 -8.20 7.01
CA LEU A 41 10.97 -6.96 6.41
C LEU A 41 10.66 -5.77 7.34
N THR A 42 10.80 -5.96 8.64
CA THR A 42 10.52 -4.96 9.70
C THR A 42 11.38 -3.69 9.63
N ALA A 43 12.48 -3.66 8.88
CA ALA A 43 13.20 -2.41 8.59
C ALA A 43 12.44 -1.51 7.59
N ALA A 44 11.52 -2.08 6.79
CA ALA A 44 10.75 -1.33 5.80
C ALA A 44 9.69 -0.46 6.47
N ARG A 45 9.69 0.83 6.14
CA ARG A 45 8.66 1.81 6.56
C ARG A 45 7.73 2.22 5.43
N GLN A 46 8.11 1.89 4.20
CA GLN A 46 7.38 2.18 2.98
C GLN A 46 7.29 0.89 2.17
N VAL A 47 6.08 0.53 1.77
CA VAL A 47 5.78 -0.59 0.88
C VAL A 47 5.12 -0.01 -0.35
N VAL A 48 5.67 -0.29 -1.52
CA VAL A 48 5.13 0.17 -2.80
C VAL A 48 4.78 -1.05 -3.63
N PHE A 49 3.49 -1.19 -3.94
CA PHE A 49 3.03 -2.16 -4.93
C PHE A 49 3.03 -1.49 -6.29
N ASN A 50 3.95 -1.91 -7.16
CA ASN A 50 4.02 -1.41 -8.53
C ASN A 50 2.85 -1.92 -9.38
N ASP A 51 2.41 -3.15 -9.12
CA ASP A 51 1.33 -3.83 -9.84
C ASP A 51 0.39 -4.50 -8.83
N LEU A 52 -0.86 -4.74 -9.25
CA LEU A 52 -1.87 -5.41 -8.45
C LEU A 52 -2.00 -6.90 -8.83
N ASP A 53 -1.95 -7.77 -7.82
CA ASP A 53 -2.31 -9.19 -7.95
C ASP A 53 -3.84 -9.39 -7.95
N TRP A 54 -4.33 -10.44 -8.60
CA TRP A 54 -5.77 -10.73 -8.67
C TRP A 54 -6.36 -11.30 -7.36
N VAL A 55 -5.49 -11.67 -6.42
CA VAL A 55 -5.84 -12.25 -5.13
C VAL A 55 -5.52 -11.25 -4.01
N PRO A 56 -6.53 -10.67 -3.32
CA PRO A 56 -6.31 -9.71 -2.24
C PRO A 56 -5.39 -10.23 -1.13
N ALA A 57 -5.51 -11.52 -0.78
CA ALA A 57 -4.75 -12.14 0.29
C ALA A 57 -3.22 -12.12 0.04
N ASN A 58 -2.78 -12.06 -1.21
CA ASN A 58 -1.36 -11.96 -1.55
C ASN A 58 -0.78 -10.59 -1.15
N HIS A 59 -1.57 -9.51 -1.28
CA HIS A 59 -1.17 -8.18 -0.84
C HIS A 59 -1.13 -8.09 0.68
N TRP A 60 -2.18 -8.57 1.37
CA TRP A 60 -2.19 -8.60 2.84
C TRP A 60 -0.99 -9.35 3.41
N GLN A 61 -0.68 -10.53 2.85
CA GLN A 61 0.51 -11.28 3.27
C GLN A 61 1.83 -10.54 2.99
N ALA A 62 1.89 -9.77 1.91
CA ALA A 62 3.06 -8.96 1.57
C ALA A 62 3.20 -7.76 2.51
N GLU A 63 2.10 -7.07 2.82
CA GLU A 63 2.03 -6.00 3.82
C GLU A 63 2.48 -6.49 5.21
N ASP A 64 1.97 -7.64 5.64
CA ASP A 64 2.30 -8.30 6.92
C ASP A 64 3.78 -8.65 7.06
N ARG A 65 4.56 -8.67 5.97
CA ARG A 65 6.02 -8.86 6.07
C ARG A 65 6.71 -7.62 6.65
N ALA A 66 6.20 -6.43 6.35
CA ALA A 66 6.69 -5.15 6.87
C ALA A 66 5.94 -4.75 8.15
N TYR A 67 4.61 -4.93 8.16
CA TYR A 67 3.76 -4.75 9.33
C TYR A 67 3.78 -6.01 10.22
N ARG A 68 4.91 -6.24 10.88
CA ARG A 68 5.13 -7.44 11.72
C ARG A 68 5.65 -7.08 13.10
N ILE A 69 5.50 -8.02 14.04
CA ILE A 69 6.10 -7.95 15.38
C ILE A 69 7.60 -7.64 15.24
N GLY A 70 8.05 -6.56 15.88
CA GLY A 70 9.42 -6.03 15.77
C GLY A 70 9.53 -4.73 14.96
N GLN A 71 8.48 -4.36 14.21
CA GLN A 71 8.35 -3.02 13.64
C GLN A 71 8.02 -1.99 14.72
N THR A 72 8.67 -0.84 14.69
CA THR A 72 8.51 0.25 15.67
C THR A 72 8.08 1.58 15.05
N ALA A 73 8.13 1.69 13.73
CA ALA A 73 7.70 2.86 12.97
C ALA A 73 6.40 2.59 12.20
N THR A 74 5.72 3.66 11.79
CA THR A 74 4.58 3.57 10.88
C THR A 74 5.01 2.96 9.55
N VAL A 75 4.23 2.01 9.05
CA VAL A 75 4.42 1.41 7.73
C VAL A 75 3.37 1.99 6.79
N ASN A 76 3.84 2.73 5.80
CA ASN A 76 2.99 3.30 4.76
C ASN A 76 2.95 2.36 3.56
N VAL A 77 1.76 1.99 3.13
CA VAL A 77 1.54 1.11 1.98
C VAL A 77 0.93 1.94 0.85
N THR A 78 1.60 1.96 -0.30
CA THR A 78 1.18 2.68 -1.48
C THR A 78 0.94 1.70 -2.62
N TYR A 79 -0.26 1.78 -3.22
CA TYR A 79 -0.62 1.04 -4.41
C TYR A 79 -0.50 1.97 -5.62
N MET A 80 0.37 1.61 -6.55
CA MET A 80 0.49 2.33 -7.82
C MET A 80 -0.60 1.82 -8.76
N THR A 81 -1.38 2.73 -9.33
CA THR A 81 -2.43 2.42 -10.30
C THR A 81 -2.35 3.44 -11.42
N ALA A 82 -2.44 3.00 -12.67
CA ALA A 82 -2.51 3.87 -13.82
C ALA A 82 -3.98 4.14 -14.21
N PRO A 83 -4.49 5.38 -14.05
CA PRO A 83 -5.86 5.71 -14.42
C PRO A 83 -6.12 5.51 -15.92
N GLY A 84 -7.32 5.04 -16.27
CA GLY A 84 -7.72 4.75 -17.65
C GLY A 84 -7.05 3.52 -18.24
N THR A 85 -6.46 2.66 -17.40
CA THR A 85 -5.87 1.38 -17.81
C THR A 85 -6.64 0.19 -17.22
N LEU A 86 -6.15 -1.02 -17.46
CA LEU A 86 -6.71 -2.24 -16.86
C LEU A 86 -6.68 -2.21 -15.33
N ASP A 87 -5.78 -1.42 -14.72
CA ASP A 87 -5.65 -1.30 -13.27
C ASP A 87 -6.97 -0.88 -12.61
N ASP A 88 -7.75 0.01 -13.23
CA ASP A 88 -9.03 0.45 -12.68
C ASP A 88 -10.03 -0.71 -12.53
N PHE A 89 -10.03 -1.63 -13.50
CA PHE A 89 -10.84 -2.84 -13.44
C PHE A 89 -10.34 -3.79 -12.35
N VAL A 90 -9.02 -3.99 -12.24
CA VAL A 90 -8.43 -4.85 -11.21
C VAL A 90 -8.73 -4.31 -9.81
N VAL A 91 -8.55 -3.01 -9.58
CA VAL A 91 -8.90 -2.33 -8.31
C VAL A 91 -10.35 -2.60 -7.94
N GLN A 92 -11.26 -2.49 -8.90
CA GLN A 92 -12.68 -2.72 -8.64
C GLN A 92 -12.97 -4.19 -8.29
N VAL A 93 -12.42 -5.14 -9.05
CA VAL A 93 -12.54 -6.57 -8.75
C VAL A 93 -12.00 -6.88 -7.35
N LEU A 94 -10.86 -6.30 -6.97
CA LEU A 94 -10.28 -6.47 -5.64
C LEU A 94 -11.19 -5.89 -4.55
N ARG A 95 -11.74 -4.69 -4.75
CA ARG A 95 -12.70 -4.07 -3.81
C ARG A 95 -13.95 -4.95 -3.62
N THR A 96 -14.53 -5.44 -4.71
CA THR A 96 -15.70 -6.34 -4.66
C THR A 96 -15.36 -7.62 -3.91
N LYS A 97 -14.21 -8.25 -4.20
CA LYS A 97 -13.75 -9.44 -3.46
C LYS A 97 -13.50 -9.16 -1.97
N MET A 98 -12.93 -8.01 -1.63
CA MET A 98 -12.70 -7.62 -0.23
C MET A 98 -14.02 -7.43 0.52
N LYS A 99 -14.99 -6.71 -0.07
CA LYS A 99 -16.33 -6.54 0.51
C LYS A 99 -17.02 -7.88 0.79
N LEU A 100 -16.88 -8.85 -0.12
CA LEU A 100 -17.38 -10.22 0.11
C LEU A 100 -16.72 -10.86 1.33
N ILE A 101 -15.39 -10.81 1.41
CA ILE A 101 -14.65 -11.40 2.54
C ILE A 101 -15.08 -10.74 3.86
N GLU A 102 -15.15 -9.40 3.92
CA GLU A 102 -15.59 -8.65 5.09
C GLU A 102 -17.01 -9.02 5.52
N SER A 103 -17.95 -9.11 4.57
CA SER A 103 -19.34 -9.50 4.86
C SER A 103 -19.47 -10.90 5.48
N VAL A 104 -18.60 -11.84 5.08
CA VAL A 104 -18.55 -13.19 5.62
C VAL A 104 -17.93 -13.21 7.02
N VAL A 105 -16.89 -12.40 7.25
CA VAL A 105 -16.19 -12.30 8.55
C VAL A 105 -17.05 -11.60 9.61
N ASP A 106 -17.78 -10.54 9.24
CA ASP A 106 -18.62 -9.76 10.17
C ASP A 106 -19.92 -10.47 10.57
N GLY A 107 -20.32 -11.53 9.86
CA GLY A 107 -21.39 -12.45 10.25
C GLY A 107 -22.79 -11.83 10.40
N ARG A 108 -23.00 -10.56 10.00
CA ARG A 108 -24.28 -9.85 10.11
C ARG A 108 -24.74 -9.42 8.71
N ALA A 109 -25.79 -10.09 8.21
CA ALA A 109 -26.45 -9.95 6.90
C ALA A 109 -25.86 -10.79 5.74
N MET A 110 -25.80 -12.11 5.94
CA MET A 110 -25.13 -13.07 5.04
C MET A 110 -25.80 -13.30 3.67
N GLU A 111 -27.08 -12.97 3.46
CA GLU A 111 -27.78 -13.34 2.21
C GLU A 111 -27.98 -12.18 1.21
N ALA A 112 -28.37 -10.99 1.67
CA ALA A 112 -28.65 -9.87 0.76
C ALA A 112 -27.35 -9.23 0.23
N ALA A 113 -26.40 -8.90 1.12
CA ALA A 113 -25.13 -8.28 0.73
C ALA A 113 -24.29 -9.19 -0.17
N THR A 114 -24.24 -10.49 0.12
CA THR A 114 -23.52 -11.46 -0.71
C THR A 114 -24.14 -11.59 -2.10
N ARG A 115 -25.48 -11.59 -2.20
CA ARG A 115 -26.19 -11.62 -3.50
C ARG A 115 -25.96 -10.34 -4.30
N ASP A 116 -26.03 -9.18 -3.66
CA ASP A 116 -25.83 -7.89 -4.33
C ASP A 116 -24.40 -7.78 -4.86
N VAL A 117 -23.40 -8.20 -4.08
CA VAL A 117 -21.99 -8.14 -4.48
C VAL A 117 -21.64 -9.21 -5.52
N LEU A 118 -22.25 -10.40 -5.46
CA LEU A 118 -22.14 -11.40 -6.53
C LEU A 118 -22.82 -10.92 -7.81
N ALA A 119 -23.98 -10.26 -7.72
CA ALA A 119 -24.66 -9.66 -8.86
C ALA A 119 -23.84 -8.52 -9.48
N GLU A 120 -23.16 -7.70 -8.68
CA GLU A 120 -22.20 -6.70 -9.17
C GLU A 120 -21.01 -7.35 -9.91
N LEU A 121 -20.47 -8.45 -9.36
CA LEU A 121 -19.37 -9.19 -9.99
C LEU A 121 -19.82 -9.90 -11.27
N GLU A 122 -21.00 -10.54 -11.28
CA GLU A 122 -21.60 -11.15 -12.45
C GLU A 122 -21.96 -10.10 -13.51
N LEU A 123 -22.45 -8.92 -13.13
CA LEU A 123 -22.67 -7.81 -14.05
C LEU A 123 -21.36 -7.31 -14.66
N ALA A 124 -20.31 -7.19 -13.85
CA ALA A 124 -18.97 -6.81 -14.32
C ALA A 124 -18.40 -7.87 -15.28
N LEU A 125 -18.53 -9.16 -14.95
CA LEU A 125 -18.07 -10.27 -15.78
C LEU A 125 -18.92 -10.48 -17.04
N SER A 126 -20.24 -10.29 -16.97
CA SER A 126 -21.14 -10.46 -18.11
C SER A 126 -21.06 -9.31 -19.12
N ARG A 127 -20.62 -8.12 -18.72
CA ARG A 127 -20.26 -7.03 -19.66
C ARG A 127 -18.97 -7.32 -20.43
N ILE A 128 -18.08 -8.11 -19.84
CA ILE A 128 -16.84 -8.62 -20.45
C ILE A 128 -17.15 -9.85 -21.33
N SER A 129 -18.02 -10.74 -20.84
CA SER A 129 -18.30 -12.07 -21.40
C SER A 129 -18.69 -12.15 -22.88
N PRO A 130 -19.54 -11.29 -23.48
CA PRO A 130 -19.96 -11.49 -24.87
C PRO A 130 -18.83 -11.29 -25.88
N LYS A 131 -17.72 -10.64 -25.50
CA LYS A 131 -16.53 -10.48 -26.34
C LYS A 131 -15.41 -11.49 -26.02
N PHE A 132 -15.47 -12.15 -24.86
CA PHE A 132 -14.54 -13.21 -24.47
C PHE A 132 -15.08 -14.63 -24.74
N ALA A 133 -16.40 -14.79 -24.86
CA ALA A 133 -17.06 -16.06 -25.14
C ALA A 133 -16.68 -16.63 -26.53
N ASP A 134 -16.33 -15.77 -27.48
CA ASP A 134 -15.90 -16.16 -28.82
C ASP A 134 -14.39 -16.46 -28.92
N LEU A 135 -13.62 -16.27 -27.85
CA LEU A 135 -12.17 -16.42 -27.85
C LEU A 135 -11.80 -17.77 -27.26
N THR A 136 -11.48 -18.73 -28.14
CA THR A 136 -10.79 -19.94 -27.68
C THR A 136 -9.38 -19.57 -27.24
N ALA A 137 -8.89 -20.16 -26.15
CA ALA A 137 -7.62 -19.83 -25.49
C ALA A 137 -6.36 -19.96 -26.38
N GLY A 138 -6.50 -20.39 -27.64
CA GLY A 138 -5.42 -20.55 -28.62
C GLY A 138 -5.23 -19.40 -29.61
N ASP A 139 -6.20 -18.48 -29.77
CA ASP A 139 -6.23 -17.55 -30.92
C ASP A 139 -5.94 -16.08 -30.58
N LEU A 140 -5.65 -15.74 -29.33
CA LEU A 140 -5.43 -14.36 -28.93
C LEU A 140 -3.96 -13.96 -29.00
N SER A 141 -3.63 -13.04 -29.90
CA SER A 141 -2.36 -12.33 -29.80
C SER A 141 -2.34 -11.46 -28.52
N PRO A 142 -1.17 -11.22 -27.90
CA PRO A 142 -1.05 -10.34 -26.74
C PRO A 142 -1.61 -8.93 -26.98
N GLU A 143 -1.56 -8.45 -28.22
CA GLU A 143 -2.08 -7.15 -28.63
C GLU A 143 -3.61 -7.10 -28.64
N GLU A 144 -4.26 -8.17 -29.12
CA GLU A 144 -5.72 -8.29 -29.13
C GLU A 144 -6.28 -8.46 -27.73
N ALA A 145 -5.62 -9.27 -26.89
CA ALA A 145 -5.97 -9.39 -25.48
C ALA A 145 -5.85 -8.02 -24.77
N ALA A 146 -4.75 -7.29 -24.99
CA ALA A 146 -4.58 -5.95 -24.42
C ALA A 146 -5.61 -4.94 -24.94
N ARG A 147 -6.00 -5.01 -26.22
CA ARG A 147 -7.06 -4.16 -26.81
C ARG A 147 -8.42 -4.44 -26.15
N LEU A 148 -8.80 -5.71 -26.05
CA LEU A 148 -10.07 -6.12 -25.45
C LEU A 148 -10.15 -5.74 -23.97
N LEU A 149 -9.05 -5.91 -23.24
CA LEU A 149 -8.96 -5.50 -21.83
C LEU A 149 -9.09 -3.97 -21.67
N ARG A 150 -8.49 -3.17 -22.56
CA ARG A 150 -8.66 -1.71 -22.57
C ARG A 150 -10.10 -1.30 -22.94
N GLU A 151 -10.73 -1.95 -23.90
CA GLU A 151 -12.13 -1.67 -24.28
C GLU A 151 -13.09 -2.02 -23.14
N ALA A 152 -12.86 -3.15 -22.45
CA ALA A 152 -13.62 -3.53 -21.27
C ALA A 152 -13.45 -2.50 -20.13
N ALA A 153 -12.22 -2.06 -19.87
CA ALA A 153 -11.93 -1.02 -18.88
C ALA A 153 -12.60 0.33 -19.24
N ALA A 154 -12.55 0.74 -20.50
CA ALA A 154 -13.17 1.97 -20.98
C ALA A 154 -14.70 1.95 -20.89
N THR A 155 -15.33 0.80 -21.16
CA THR A 155 -16.79 0.62 -20.99
C THR A 155 -17.20 0.79 -19.52
N TYR A 156 -16.30 0.44 -18.59
CA TYR A 156 -16.54 0.54 -17.16
C TYR A 156 -16.27 1.94 -16.59
N ALA A 157 -15.31 2.69 -17.17
CA ALA A 157 -14.99 4.06 -16.76
C ALA A 157 -16.16 5.06 -16.93
N VAL A 158 -17.15 4.75 -17.77
CA VAL A 158 -18.30 5.63 -18.04
C VAL A 158 -19.32 5.67 -16.89
N ASP A 159 -19.39 4.64 -16.03
CA ASP A 159 -20.36 4.58 -14.91
C ASP A 159 -19.81 5.14 -13.58
N THR A 160 -18.49 5.33 -13.44
CA THR A 160 -17.85 5.78 -12.19
C THR A 160 -17.45 7.26 -12.21
N ALA A 161 -18.22 8.12 -12.89
CA ALA A 161 -17.99 9.56 -12.96
C ALA A 161 -18.13 10.26 -11.59
N HIS A 162 -17.11 10.07 -10.74
CA HIS A 162 -16.75 10.85 -9.57
C HIS A 162 -15.22 10.84 -9.41
N SER A 163 -14.51 11.34 -10.43
CA SER A 163 -13.40 12.28 -10.27
C SER A 163 -12.96 12.78 -11.65
N ASP A 164 -12.98 14.10 -11.83
CA ASP A 164 -12.46 14.77 -13.01
C ASP A 164 -10.94 14.55 -13.14
N ARG A 165 -10.51 13.93 -14.25
CA ARG A 165 -9.37 14.36 -15.07
C ARG A 165 -9.29 13.58 -16.38
N PRO A 166 -8.98 14.23 -17.52
CA PRO A 166 -8.89 13.56 -18.80
C PRO A 166 -7.64 12.67 -18.88
N SER A 167 -7.85 11.43 -19.33
CA SER A 167 -6.82 10.47 -19.71
C SER A 167 -6.21 10.88 -21.05
N SER A 168 -4.90 11.16 -21.06
CA SER A 168 -4.10 11.18 -22.29
C SER A 168 -2.95 10.20 -22.15
N ALA A 169 -2.71 9.41 -23.20
CA ALA A 169 -1.71 8.35 -23.23
C ALA A 169 -0.29 8.88 -22.91
N PRO A 170 0.58 8.08 -22.27
CA PRO A 170 1.90 8.57 -21.88
C PRO A 170 2.78 8.75 -23.13
N GLN A 171 3.01 10.01 -23.50
CA GLN A 171 4.15 10.42 -24.31
C GLN A 171 5.42 10.33 -23.45
N ALA A 172 6.61 10.38 -24.05
CA ALA A 172 7.90 10.13 -23.37
C ALA A 172 8.16 10.97 -22.09
N GLU A 173 7.42 12.06 -21.86
CA GLU A 173 7.37 12.82 -20.60
C GLU A 173 6.80 12.03 -19.40
N GLY A 174 6.04 10.97 -19.64
CA GLY A 174 5.40 10.16 -18.59
C GLY A 174 6.37 9.32 -17.77
N ILE A 175 7.54 8.95 -18.31
CA ILE A 175 8.54 8.16 -17.57
C ILE A 175 9.23 9.00 -16.51
N GLU A 176 9.59 10.24 -16.84
CA GLU A 176 10.25 11.15 -15.88
C GLU A 176 9.30 11.53 -14.75
N GLU A 177 8.03 11.81 -15.08
CA GLU A 177 6.99 12.04 -14.08
C GLU A 177 6.71 10.80 -13.23
N ALA A 178 6.67 9.60 -13.82
CA ALA A 178 6.51 8.35 -13.07
C ALA A 178 7.71 8.09 -12.13
N ILE A 179 8.94 8.36 -12.58
CA ILE A 179 10.15 8.27 -11.75
C ILE A 179 10.10 9.31 -10.63
N ARG A 180 9.65 10.53 -10.90
CA ARG A 180 9.47 11.58 -9.89
C ARG A 180 8.46 11.16 -8.83
N LEU A 181 7.28 10.68 -9.25
CA LEU A 181 6.25 10.17 -8.34
C LEU A 181 6.76 8.99 -7.52
N LEU A 182 7.43 8.02 -8.16
CA LEU A 182 8.04 6.90 -7.46
C LEU A 182 9.11 7.37 -6.46
N ALA A 183 9.94 8.36 -6.83
CA ALA A 183 10.93 8.93 -5.95
C ALA A 183 10.29 9.66 -4.76
N GLU A 184 9.16 10.35 -4.96
CA GLU A 184 8.40 10.98 -3.87
C GLU A 184 7.79 9.93 -2.93
N VAL A 185 7.20 8.87 -3.47
CA VAL A 185 6.65 7.75 -2.68
C VAL A 185 7.77 7.02 -1.92
N LEU A 186 8.91 6.73 -2.56
CA LEU A 186 10.05 6.04 -1.96
C LEU A 186 10.82 6.90 -0.96
N ALA A 187 10.93 8.22 -1.19
CA ALA A 187 11.42 9.16 -0.20
C ALA A 187 10.54 9.15 1.06
N GLY A 188 9.29 8.72 0.90
CA GLY A 188 8.31 8.58 1.94
C GLY A 188 7.78 9.91 2.41
N SER A 189 6.84 9.81 3.31
CA SER A 189 6.24 10.93 4.04
C SER A 189 7.35 11.73 4.73
N ARG A 190 7.49 13.04 4.46
CA ARG A 190 8.54 13.87 5.08
C ARG A 190 8.40 13.82 6.60
N VAL A 191 9.34 13.17 7.27
CA VAL A 191 9.31 12.99 8.72
C VAL A 191 9.89 14.22 9.40
N ARG A 192 9.09 14.92 10.19
CA ARG A 192 9.56 15.95 11.13
C ARG A 192 9.82 15.30 12.48
N ARG A 193 10.95 15.65 13.07
CA ARG A 193 11.41 15.08 14.34
C ARG A 193 11.48 16.15 15.41
N TRP A 194 11.06 15.78 16.61
CA TRP A 194 11.23 16.61 17.80
C TRP A 194 11.69 15.77 18.97
N ARG A 195 12.60 16.34 19.75
CA ARG A 195 12.99 15.83 21.05
C ARG A 195 12.12 16.47 22.12
N VAL A 196 11.46 15.63 22.92
CA VAL A 196 10.54 16.08 23.98
C VAL A 196 10.95 15.53 25.34
N PRO A 197 10.93 16.35 26.40
CA PRO A 197 11.24 15.88 27.74
C PRO A 197 10.13 14.95 28.28
N SER A 198 10.53 14.00 29.12
CA SER A 198 9.63 13.10 29.82
C SER A 198 8.95 13.82 30.97
N SER A 199 7.62 13.91 30.94
CA SER A 199 6.84 14.50 32.04
C SER A 199 6.95 13.72 33.36
N SER A 200 7.31 12.43 33.29
CA SER A 200 7.37 11.54 34.47
C SER A 200 8.80 11.27 34.96
N LYS A 201 9.84 11.59 34.18
CA LYS A 201 11.24 11.30 34.52
C LYS A 201 12.13 12.49 34.16
N PRO A 202 12.55 13.30 35.13
CA PRO A 202 13.43 14.45 34.87
C PRO A 202 14.71 14.01 34.15
N GLY A 203 15.12 14.75 33.13
CA GLY A 203 16.36 14.50 32.37
C GLY A 203 16.27 13.44 31.26
N VAL A 204 15.14 12.73 31.12
CA VAL A 204 14.92 11.79 30.00
C VAL A 204 14.18 12.51 28.87
N SER A 205 14.63 12.33 27.63
CA SER A 205 13.93 12.83 26.43
C SER A 205 13.50 11.69 25.52
N TYR A 206 12.33 11.82 24.89
CA TYR A 206 11.83 10.91 23.86
C TYR A 206 11.85 11.61 22.50
N LEU A 207 11.93 10.81 21.44
CA LEU A 207 11.86 11.27 20.05
C LEU A 207 10.41 11.11 19.58
N LEU A 208 9.85 12.20 19.09
CA LEU A 208 8.60 12.22 18.34
C LEU A 208 8.93 12.32 16.85
N GLU A 209 8.37 11.41 16.06
CA GLU A 209 8.38 11.51 14.60
C GLU A 209 6.95 11.80 14.15
N CYS A 210 6.73 12.84 13.36
CA CYS A 210 5.48 13.05 12.63
C CYS A 210 5.76 12.95 11.15
N ASP A 211 5.02 12.10 10.48
CA ASP A 211 5.07 12.03 9.04
C ASP A 211 4.18 13.12 8.39
N SER A 212 4.27 13.30 7.07
CA SER A 212 3.42 14.23 6.32
C SER A 212 1.95 13.81 6.21
N ALA A 213 1.60 12.55 6.50
CA ALA A 213 0.21 12.10 6.62
C ALA A 213 -0.42 12.47 7.98
N GLY A 214 0.39 12.96 8.94
CA GLY A 214 -0.06 13.35 10.27
C GLY A 214 -0.04 12.20 11.28
N ASP A 215 0.62 11.10 10.96
CA ASP A 215 0.87 10.01 11.89
C ASP A 215 2.08 10.30 12.75
N VAL A 216 1.87 10.15 14.05
CA VAL A 216 2.82 10.53 15.09
C VAL A 216 3.25 9.30 15.86
N THR A 217 4.55 9.00 15.83
CA THR A 217 5.17 7.96 16.66
C THR A 217 6.03 8.58 17.76
N CYS A 218 6.20 7.86 18.86
CA CYS A 218 6.98 8.31 20.01
C CYS A 218 7.84 7.17 20.55
N THR A 219 9.10 7.44 20.90
CA THR A 219 10.00 6.44 21.50
C THR A 219 9.79 6.24 23.00
N CYS A 220 8.74 6.81 23.60
CA CYS A 220 8.47 6.61 25.02
C CYS A 220 7.89 5.21 25.31
N PRO A 221 8.16 4.65 26.51
CA PRO A 221 7.61 3.34 26.88
C PRO A 221 6.09 3.27 26.77
N GLY A 222 5.39 4.36 27.11
CA GLY A 222 3.93 4.43 27.01
C GLY A 222 3.41 4.20 25.59
N PHE A 223 4.10 4.74 24.58
CA PHE A 223 3.75 4.52 23.18
C PHE A 223 4.11 3.11 22.73
N GLN A 224 5.28 2.61 23.13
CA GLN A 224 5.70 1.24 22.82
C GLN A 224 4.72 0.18 23.36
N TYR A 225 4.14 0.38 24.55
CA TYR A 225 3.21 -0.57 25.15
C TYR A 225 1.76 -0.43 24.69
N ARG A 226 1.30 0.78 24.33
CA ARG A 226 -0.12 1.06 24.07
C ARG A 226 -0.42 1.57 22.66
N GLY A 227 0.60 1.76 21.83
CA GLY A 227 0.48 2.42 20.52
C GLY A 227 0.09 3.91 20.58
N GLN A 228 -0.05 4.48 21.78
CA GLN A 228 -0.46 5.86 21.98
C GLN A 228 0.08 6.41 23.30
N CYS A 229 0.51 7.69 23.31
CA CYS A 229 0.98 8.37 24.52
C CYS A 229 0.50 9.82 24.60
N SER A 230 0.73 10.49 25.74
CA SER A 230 0.43 11.91 25.91
C SER A 230 1.23 12.79 24.92
N HIS A 231 2.52 12.48 24.70
CA HIS A 231 3.37 13.24 23.78
C HIS A 231 2.83 13.19 22.34
N ALA A 232 2.47 12.00 21.86
CA ALA A 232 1.95 11.79 20.51
C ALA A 232 0.57 12.45 20.33
N ARG A 233 -0.33 12.33 21.32
CA ARG A 233 -1.65 12.99 21.29
C ARG A 233 -1.54 14.51 21.29
N ASN A 234 -0.68 15.07 22.15
CA ASN A 234 -0.47 16.51 22.22
C ASN A 234 0.10 17.07 20.91
N LEU A 235 1.07 16.37 20.31
CA LEU A 235 1.62 16.75 19.01
C LEU A 235 0.54 16.69 17.92
N LYS A 236 -0.18 15.57 17.81
CA LYS A 236 -1.25 15.40 16.80
C LYS A 236 -2.35 16.46 16.95
N ALA A 237 -2.80 16.73 18.18
CA ALA A 237 -3.83 17.75 18.45
C ALA A 237 -3.39 19.17 18.05
N ARG A 238 -2.13 19.54 18.31
CA ARG A 238 -1.59 20.85 17.91
C ARG A 238 -1.41 20.99 16.40
N LEU A 239 -0.91 19.94 15.75
CA LEU A 239 -0.73 19.93 14.30
C LEU A 239 -2.08 20.08 13.57
N VAL A 240 -3.13 19.40 14.04
CA VAL A 240 -4.48 19.54 13.47
C VAL A 240 -5.04 20.96 13.66
N LYS A 241 -4.75 21.60 14.79
CA LYS A 241 -5.22 22.97 15.11
C LYS A 241 -4.34 24.09 14.53
N GLY A 242 -3.17 23.77 13.97
CA GLY A 242 -2.19 24.76 13.52
C GLY A 242 -1.54 25.57 14.66
N GLU A 243 -1.56 25.04 15.89
CA GLU A 243 -1.00 25.73 17.06
C GLU A 243 0.54 25.60 17.08
N PRO A 244 1.26 26.63 17.57
CA PRO A 244 2.71 26.55 17.75
C PRO A 244 3.08 25.43 18.72
N LEU A 245 4.17 24.74 18.43
CA LEU A 245 4.73 23.72 19.32
C LEU A 245 5.36 24.38 20.56
N PRO A 246 5.34 23.72 21.74
CA PRO A 246 6.04 24.22 22.92
C PRO A 246 7.52 24.46 22.65
N GLU A 247 8.12 25.44 23.33
CA GLU A 247 9.57 25.68 23.27
C GLU A 247 10.40 24.44 23.69
N GLU A 248 9.80 23.57 24.51
CA GLU A 248 10.39 22.30 24.94
C GLU A 248 10.56 21.28 23.80
N TYR A 249 9.80 21.41 22.71
CA TYR A 249 9.87 20.54 21.54
C TYR A 249 10.99 21.02 20.63
N ARG A 250 12.21 20.57 20.91
CA ARG A 250 13.37 20.96 20.11
C ARG A 250 13.36 20.16 18.80
N PRO A 251 13.46 20.80 17.62
CA PRO A 251 13.67 20.07 16.38
C PRO A 251 14.98 19.28 16.48
N ASP A 252 14.94 18.04 16.02
CA ASP A 252 16.09 17.13 15.98
C ASP A 252 16.80 17.21 14.62
#